data_AF-A0A171AQ25-F1
#
_entry.id   AF-A0A171AQ25-F1
#
_cell.length_a   1.000
_cell.length_b   1.000
_cell.length_c   1.000
_cell.angle_alpha   90.00
_cell.angle_beta   90.00
_cell.angle_gamma   90.00
#
_symmetry.space_group_name_H-M   'P 1'
#
loop_
_entity.id
_entity.type
_entity.pdbx_description
1 polymer ?
#
loop_
_entity_poly.entity_id
_entity_poly.type
_entity_poly.pdbx_seq_one_letter_code
_entity_poly.pdbx_strand_id
1 'polypeptide(L)'
;HVRHVRDLLKSLDPADSYNGVDCSSLSFLNIITQGDIMEKKKNRADSVDCTPPDYIMPNSKERPPLLPLQPMAKEQKGPQCLKVLTTSGWNPPPGYRKMHGDLMYLYVVTMEDKHYHITGCTRGFFLNQSTEEDFNPKPATPNHLCHSLIELLNQLSPSFKRNFTTLQKKRTLRHPFERVATPYQLYAWASPQIDHTVDAIRAEDTFSSKLGYEEHIPGQTRDWNEELQTTRELPRKNLPERLLRERAIFKVHSDFVAGATRGAVAVIDGNVMAINPGEDSKMQMFIWNNIFFSLGFDVRDHYKELGGDAAAFIAPRNDL
;
A
#
# COMPACT_ATOMS: atom_id res chain seq x y z
N HIS A 1 -2.85 -0.99 -14.37
CA HIS A 1 -3.80 -2.14 -14.42
C HIS A 1 -3.38 -3.31 -13.55
N VAL A 2 -2.22 -3.95 -13.79
CA VAL A 2 -1.80 -5.17 -13.06
C VAL A 2 -1.72 -4.96 -11.54
N ARG A 3 -1.14 -3.83 -11.09
CA ARG A 3 -1.14 -3.44 -9.67
C ARG A 3 -2.54 -3.38 -9.06
N HIS A 4 -3.48 -2.72 -9.74
CA HIS A 4 -4.87 -2.67 -9.32
C HIS A 4 -5.52 -4.06 -9.18
N VAL A 5 -5.20 -4.99 -10.09
CA VAL A 5 -5.67 -6.38 -9.96
C VAL A 5 -5.06 -7.04 -8.71
N ARG A 6 -3.76 -6.86 -8.46
CA ARG A 6 -3.10 -7.34 -7.23
C ARG A 6 -3.75 -6.76 -5.97
N ASP A 7 -4.08 -5.47 -5.94
CA ASP A 7 -4.74 -4.82 -4.79
C ASP A 7 -6.15 -5.37 -4.56
N LEU A 8 -6.89 -5.68 -5.63
CA LEU A 8 -8.18 -6.35 -5.51
C LEU A 8 -8.02 -7.75 -4.91
N LEU A 9 -7.04 -8.53 -5.38
CA LEU A 9 -6.76 -9.88 -4.88
C LEU A 9 -6.34 -9.88 -3.41
N LYS A 10 -5.65 -8.82 -2.96
CA LYS A 10 -5.19 -8.64 -1.58
C LYS A 10 -6.08 -7.75 -0.71
N SER A 11 -7.22 -7.29 -1.22
CA SER A 11 -8.10 -6.34 -0.54
C SER A 11 -8.63 -6.77 0.84
N LEU A 12 -8.55 -8.06 1.19
CA LEU A 12 -8.91 -8.58 2.51
C LEU A 12 -7.72 -8.90 3.41
N ASP A 13 -6.50 -8.91 2.86
CA ASP A 13 -5.25 -9.21 3.54
C ASP A 13 -4.77 -7.98 4.33
N PRO A 14 -4.65 -8.05 5.66
CA PRO A 14 -4.24 -6.91 6.46
C PRO A 14 -2.72 -6.67 6.42
N ALA A 15 -1.92 -7.53 5.77
CA ALA A 15 -0.46 -7.42 5.77
C ALA A 15 0.04 -6.05 5.28
N ASP A 16 -0.53 -5.52 4.20
CA ASP A 16 -0.15 -4.21 3.66
C ASP A 16 -0.54 -3.08 4.64
N SER A 17 -1.74 -3.17 5.25
CA SER A 17 -2.21 -2.24 6.29
C SER A 17 -1.36 -2.29 7.57
N TYR A 18 -0.81 -3.45 7.95
CA TYR A 18 0.08 -3.54 9.11
C TYR A 18 1.43 -2.88 8.86
N ASN A 19 1.88 -2.90 7.61
CA ASN A 19 3.17 -2.33 7.19
C ASN A 19 3.04 -0.90 6.67
N GLY A 20 1.83 -0.32 6.61
CA GLY A 20 1.61 1.03 6.09
C GLY A 20 1.91 1.19 4.60
N VAL A 21 1.83 0.10 3.83
CA VAL A 21 2.14 0.10 2.40
C VAL A 21 1.09 0.92 1.65
N ASP A 22 1.54 1.81 0.74
CA ASP A 22 0.68 2.67 -0.09
C ASP A 22 -0.38 3.43 0.72
N CYS A 23 0.00 3.99 1.87
CA CYS A 23 -0.91 4.77 2.72
C CYS A 23 -2.10 3.94 3.26
N SER A 24 -2.00 2.61 3.24
CA SER A 24 -2.98 1.72 3.85
C SER A 24 -2.86 1.76 5.36
N SER A 25 -3.98 1.80 6.08
CA SER A 25 -3.97 1.54 7.51
C SER A 25 -4.95 0.47 7.93
N LEU A 26 -4.81 0.08 9.19
CA LEU A 26 -5.71 -0.86 9.84
C LEU A 26 -7.07 -0.18 10.05
N SER A 27 -8.11 -0.97 9.83
CA SER A 27 -9.46 -0.65 10.28
C SER A 27 -9.99 -1.84 11.05
N PHE A 28 -10.57 -1.56 12.21
CA PHE A 28 -11.23 -2.55 13.07
C PHE A 28 -12.73 -2.30 13.13
N LEU A 29 -13.24 -1.42 12.27
CA LEU A 29 -14.60 -0.92 12.32
C LEU A 29 -15.62 -2.07 12.25
N ASN A 30 -15.46 -2.98 11.30
CA ASN A 30 -16.32 -4.14 11.12
C ASN A 30 -16.13 -5.19 12.23
N ILE A 31 -14.96 -5.25 12.86
CA ILE A 31 -14.72 -6.12 14.01
C ILE A 31 -15.49 -5.60 15.23
N ILE A 32 -15.36 -4.30 15.51
CA ILE A 32 -15.98 -3.64 16.67
C ILE A 32 -17.49 -3.55 16.50
N THR A 33 -17.94 -3.24 15.29
CA THR A 33 -19.37 -2.97 15.03
C THR A 33 -20.13 -4.17 14.49
N GLN A 34 -19.45 -5.26 14.14
CA GLN A 34 -20.07 -6.47 13.56
C GLN A 34 -20.93 -6.18 12.31
N GLY A 35 -20.69 -5.05 11.63
CA GLY A 35 -21.49 -4.60 10.49
C GLY A 35 -22.71 -3.72 10.85
N ASP A 36 -22.96 -3.44 12.13
CA ASP A 36 -24.20 -2.80 12.63
C ASP A 36 -24.21 -1.26 12.52
N ILE A 37 -23.25 -0.62 11.86
CA ILE A 37 -23.19 0.86 11.77
C ILE A 37 -24.38 1.46 11.01
N MET A 38 -24.92 0.71 10.04
CA MET A 38 -26.01 1.17 9.18
C MET A 38 -27.31 0.39 9.37
N GLU A 39 -27.25 -0.86 9.84
CA GLU A 39 -28.43 -1.68 10.08
C GLU A 39 -28.90 -1.52 11.53
N LYS A 40 -30.12 -1.02 11.73
CA LYS A 40 -30.85 -1.18 13.00
C LYS A 40 -31.26 -2.64 13.17
N LYS A 41 -30.32 -3.57 13.23
CA LYS A 41 -30.64 -4.93 13.69
C LYS A 41 -30.90 -4.83 15.19
N LYS A 42 -32.18 -5.02 15.56
CA LYS A 42 -32.57 -5.43 16.90
C LYS A 42 -32.06 -6.86 17.12
N ASN A 43 -30.74 -7.04 17.20
CA ASN A 43 -30.25 -8.17 17.95
C ASN A 43 -30.69 -7.91 19.39
N ARG A 44 -31.41 -8.87 19.99
CA ARG A 44 -31.65 -8.84 21.44
C ARG A 44 -30.30 -8.55 22.07
N ALA A 45 -30.24 -7.55 22.94
CA ALA A 45 -29.08 -7.36 23.78
C ALA A 45 -28.99 -8.63 24.63
N ASP A 46 -28.24 -9.62 24.15
CA ASP A 46 -27.69 -10.63 25.02
C ASP A 46 -26.96 -9.84 26.09
N SER A 47 -27.31 -10.08 27.35
CA SER A 47 -26.68 -9.41 28.48
C SER A 47 -25.17 -9.50 28.31
N VAL A 48 -24.52 -8.36 28.04
CA VAL A 48 -23.08 -8.34 27.88
C VAL A 48 -22.49 -8.67 29.23
N ASP A 49 -21.87 -9.85 29.33
CA ASP A 49 -21.13 -10.22 30.52
C ASP A 49 -19.88 -9.34 30.58
N CYS A 50 -19.95 -8.31 31.41
CA CYS A 50 -18.86 -7.39 31.69
C CYS A 50 -17.97 -7.90 32.84
N THR A 51 -18.10 -9.16 33.25
CA THR A 51 -17.26 -9.72 34.31
C THR A 51 -15.81 -9.76 33.81
N PRO A 52 -14.86 -9.16 34.55
CA PRO A 52 -13.45 -9.22 34.19
C PRO A 52 -12.97 -10.69 34.13
N PRO A 53 -12.07 -11.03 33.18
CA PRO A 53 -11.52 -12.39 33.11
C PRO A 53 -10.81 -12.83 34.40
N ASP A 54 -10.86 -14.11 34.72
CA ASP A 54 -10.27 -14.67 35.95
C ASP A 54 -8.78 -14.35 36.12
N TYR A 55 -8.03 -14.21 35.02
CA TYR A 55 -6.60 -13.86 35.04
C TYR A 55 -6.29 -12.42 35.43
N ILE A 56 -7.27 -11.51 35.47
CA ILE A 56 -7.09 -10.13 35.99
C ILE A 56 -7.69 -9.93 37.38
N MET A 57 -8.31 -10.96 37.96
CA MET A 57 -8.91 -10.88 39.29
C MET A 57 -7.84 -10.89 40.40
N PRO A 58 -8.10 -10.27 41.57
CA PRO A 58 -7.20 -10.34 42.72
C PRO A 58 -6.88 -11.79 43.10
N ASN A 59 -5.61 -12.08 43.40
CA ASN A 59 -5.10 -13.42 43.73
C ASN A 59 -5.13 -14.47 42.60
N SER A 60 -5.36 -14.04 41.36
CA SER A 60 -5.22 -14.95 40.22
C SER A 60 -3.79 -15.46 40.10
N LYS A 61 -3.64 -16.78 39.93
CA LYS A 61 -2.35 -17.44 39.69
C LYS A 61 -2.05 -17.60 38.21
N GLU A 62 -3.03 -17.32 37.36
CA GLU A 62 -2.88 -17.39 35.91
C GLU A 62 -2.12 -16.17 35.41
N ARG A 63 -1.13 -16.39 34.56
CA ARG A 63 -0.46 -15.28 33.87
C ARG A 63 -1.42 -14.73 32.82
N PRO A 64 -1.62 -13.40 32.72
CA PRO A 64 -2.41 -12.82 31.66
C PRO A 64 -1.89 -13.31 30.29
N PRO A 65 -2.78 -13.72 29.38
CA PRO A 65 -2.36 -14.13 28.06
C PRO A 65 -1.73 -12.93 27.33
N LEU A 66 -0.57 -13.15 26.71
CA LEU A 66 0.03 -12.17 25.81
C LEU A 66 -0.78 -12.16 24.52
N LEU A 67 -1.76 -11.27 24.45
CA LEU A 67 -2.60 -11.07 23.27
C LEU A 67 -2.08 -9.88 22.45
N PRO A 68 -2.18 -9.95 21.11
CA PRO A 68 -1.96 -8.79 20.26
C PRO A 68 -2.83 -7.62 20.72
N LEU A 69 -2.26 -6.41 20.75
CA LEU A 69 -2.99 -5.19 21.11
C LEU A 69 -4.18 -4.93 20.17
N GLN A 70 -4.04 -5.34 18.90
CA GLN A 70 -4.99 -5.08 17.84
C GLN A 70 -6.04 -6.21 17.77
N PRO A 71 -7.33 -5.88 17.56
CA PRO A 71 -8.37 -6.88 17.40
C PRO A 71 -8.07 -7.85 16.25
N MET A 72 -8.03 -9.15 16.56
CA MET A 72 -7.87 -10.19 15.54
C MET A 72 -9.22 -10.76 15.14
N ALA A 73 -9.55 -10.69 13.85
CA ALA A 73 -10.72 -11.35 13.30
C ALA A 73 -10.43 -12.85 13.14
N LYS A 74 -11.34 -13.72 13.61
CA LYS A 74 -11.22 -15.18 13.45
C LYS A 74 -11.22 -15.65 11.98
N GLU A 75 -11.72 -14.84 11.06
CA GLU A 75 -11.71 -15.09 9.60
C GLU A 75 -10.87 -14.05 8.82
N GLN A 76 -9.57 -13.94 9.08
CA GLN A 76 -8.72 -13.00 8.34
C GLN A 76 -8.36 -13.44 6.92
N LYS A 77 -8.21 -14.74 6.65
CA LYS A 77 -7.74 -15.22 5.34
C LYS A 77 -8.90 -15.24 4.32
N GLY A 78 -8.90 -14.27 3.41
CA GLY A 78 -9.79 -14.24 2.25
C GLY A 78 -9.56 -15.42 1.29
N PRO A 79 -10.47 -15.68 0.34
CA PRO A 79 -10.28 -16.75 -0.64
C PRO A 79 -9.08 -16.45 -1.55
N GLN A 80 -8.11 -17.35 -1.59
CA GLN A 80 -6.96 -17.25 -2.50
C GLN A 80 -7.42 -17.49 -3.95
N CYS A 81 -7.20 -16.51 -4.82
CA CYS A 81 -7.67 -16.56 -6.21
C CYS A 81 -6.60 -17.10 -7.18
N LEU A 82 -5.32 -16.87 -6.89
CA LEU A 82 -4.16 -17.32 -7.67
C LEU A 82 -3.04 -17.75 -6.72
N LYS A 83 -2.15 -18.64 -7.19
CA LYS A 83 -0.90 -18.98 -6.50
C LYS A 83 0.18 -17.96 -6.82
N VAL A 84 0.31 -17.58 -8.10
CA VAL A 84 1.34 -16.64 -8.58
C VAL A 84 0.73 -15.69 -9.61
N LEU A 85 1.10 -14.41 -9.49
CA LEU A 85 0.93 -13.37 -10.49
C LEU A 85 2.21 -12.52 -10.49
N THR A 86 2.97 -12.54 -11.58
CA THR A 86 4.27 -11.86 -11.70
C THR A 86 4.54 -11.47 -13.15
N THR A 87 5.53 -10.61 -13.39
CA THR A 87 6.07 -10.45 -14.73
C THR A 87 6.76 -11.73 -15.19
N SER A 88 6.56 -12.08 -16.46
CA SER A 88 7.22 -13.24 -17.07
C SER A 88 8.73 -13.00 -17.15
N GLY A 89 9.54 -14.07 -17.11
CA GLY A 89 10.98 -13.97 -17.38
C GLY A 89 11.32 -13.42 -18.78
N TRP A 90 10.35 -13.43 -19.69
CA TRP A 90 10.45 -12.81 -21.03
C TRP A 90 10.24 -11.29 -21.03
N ASN A 91 9.87 -10.69 -19.88
CA ASN A 91 9.65 -9.26 -19.74
C ASN A 91 10.99 -8.52 -19.50
N PRO A 92 11.24 -7.33 -20.09
CA PRO A 92 10.34 -6.53 -20.92
C PRO A 92 10.26 -7.00 -22.39
N PRO A 93 9.18 -6.64 -23.13
CA PRO A 93 9.09 -6.98 -24.55
C PRO A 93 10.28 -6.41 -25.36
N PRO A 94 10.87 -7.19 -26.27
CA PRO A 94 11.95 -6.70 -27.12
C PRO A 94 11.43 -5.65 -28.12
N GLY A 95 12.32 -4.82 -28.67
CA GLY A 95 11.95 -3.66 -29.50
C GLY A 95 10.98 -3.97 -30.64
N TYR A 96 11.21 -5.07 -31.38
CA TYR A 96 10.31 -5.48 -32.46
C TYR A 96 8.90 -5.83 -31.97
N ARG A 97 8.75 -6.38 -30.76
CA ARG A 97 7.44 -6.69 -30.15
C ARG A 97 6.75 -5.44 -29.62
N LYS A 98 7.51 -4.48 -29.08
CA LYS A 98 6.96 -3.16 -28.74
C LYS A 98 6.32 -2.48 -29.95
N MET A 99 6.95 -2.59 -31.13
CA MET A 99 6.38 -2.09 -32.40
C MET A 99 5.11 -2.82 -32.82
N HIS A 100 4.95 -4.09 -32.42
CA HIS A 100 3.69 -4.84 -32.58
C HIS A 100 2.65 -4.55 -31.50
N GLY A 101 2.94 -3.64 -30.55
CA GLY A 101 2.02 -3.20 -29.52
C GLY A 101 2.07 -3.98 -28.22
N ASP A 102 3.05 -4.88 -28.03
CA ASP A 102 3.26 -5.58 -26.76
C ASP A 102 3.82 -4.59 -25.71
N LEU A 103 3.16 -4.54 -24.55
CA LEU A 103 3.51 -3.64 -23.44
C LEU A 103 4.23 -4.38 -22.32
N MET A 104 3.79 -5.60 -21.99
CA MET A 104 4.40 -6.44 -20.96
C MET A 104 4.05 -7.91 -21.12
N TYR A 105 4.84 -8.79 -20.52
CA TYR A 105 4.53 -10.21 -20.39
C TYR A 105 4.34 -10.59 -18.93
N LEU A 106 3.31 -11.39 -18.65
CA LEU A 106 2.94 -11.85 -17.33
C LEU A 106 3.02 -13.38 -17.26
N TYR A 107 3.31 -13.88 -16.07
CA TYR A 107 3.25 -15.29 -15.72
C TYR A 107 2.26 -15.48 -14.57
N VAL A 108 1.36 -16.44 -14.74
CA VAL A 108 0.28 -16.74 -13.79
C VAL A 108 0.23 -18.22 -13.50
N VAL A 109 0.18 -18.56 -12.21
CA VAL A 109 -0.12 -19.92 -11.72
C VAL A 109 -1.46 -19.89 -11.00
N THR A 110 -2.43 -20.65 -11.51
CA THR A 110 -3.78 -20.70 -10.94
C THR A 110 -3.88 -21.66 -9.77
N MET A 111 -5.01 -21.61 -9.05
CA MET A 111 -5.26 -22.55 -7.94
C MET A 111 -5.37 -24.01 -8.41
N GLU A 112 -5.62 -24.24 -9.70
CA GLU A 112 -5.64 -25.56 -10.34
C GLU A 112 -4.27 -26.02 -10.87
N ASP A 113 -3.17 -25.39 -10.44
CA ASP A 113 -1.81 -25.72 -10.89
C ASP A 113 -1.62 -25.62 -12.42
N LYS A 114 -2.36 -24.70 -13.05
CA LYS A 114 -2.17 -24.35 -14.47
C LYS A 114 -1.29 -23.13 -14.60
N HIS A 115 -0.34 -23.21 -15.53
CA HIS A 115 0.67 -22.20 -15.80
C HIS A 115 0.30 -21.49 -17.11
N TYR A 116 0.29 -20.16 -17.08
CA TYR A 116 -0.11 -19.34 -18.22
C TYR A 116 0.86 -18.19 -18.45
N HIS A 117 1.26 -18.01 -19.71
CA HIS A 117 2.01 -16.84 -20.18
C HIS A 117 1.07 -15.88 -20.91
N ILE A 118 0.92 -14.67 -20.38
CA ILE A 118 -0.05 -13.68 -20.87
C ILE A 118 0.70 -12.49 -21.45
N THR A 119 0.30 -12.07 -22.64
CA THR A 119 0.74 -10.81 -23.24
C THR A 119 -0.25 -9.70 -22.90
N GLY A 120 0.25 -8.62 -22.29
CA GLY A 120 -0.44 -7.35 -22.22
C GLY A 120 -0.05 -6.47 -23.41
N CYS A 121 -1.02 -6.03 -24.19
CA CYS A 121 -0.85 -5.17 -25.36
C CYS A 121 -1.80 -3.98 -25.32
N THR A 122 -1.69 -3.08 -26.29
CA THR A 122 -2.57 -1.90 -26.42
C THR A 122 -4.07 -2.24 -26.53
N ARG A 123 -4.42 -3.47 -26.92
CA ARG A 123 -5.80 -3.94 -27.03
C ARG A 123 -6.33 -4.63 -25.76
N GLY A 124 -5.47 -5.01 -24.83
CA GLY A 124 -5.84 -5.77 -23.63
C GLY A 124 -4.86 -6.89 -23.33
N PHE A 125 -5.38 -8.04 -22.89
CA PHE A 125 -4.64 -9.20 -22.42
C PHE A 125 -5.07 -10.45 -23.19
N PHE A 126 -4.10 -11.26 -23.59
CA PHE A 126 -4.37 -12.56 -24.20
C PHE A 126 -3.32 -13.60 -23.81
N LEU A 127 -3.67 -14.88 -23.87
CA LEU A 127 -2.74 -15.98 -23.64
C LEU A 127 -1.83 -16.14 -24.86
N ASN A 128 -0.51 -16.13 -24.65
CA ASN A 128 0.46 -16.44 -25.70
C ASN A 128 0.93 -17.90 -25.61
N GLN A 129 1.70 -18.34 -26.60
CA GLN A 129 2.20 -19.70 -26.70
C GLN A 129 3.60 -19.88 -26.08
N SER A 130 4.07 -18.89 -25.31
CA SER A 130 5.38 -18.99 -24.66
C SER A 130 5.35 -20.01 -23.53
N THR A 131 6.51 -20.58 -23.24
CA THR A 131 6.77 -21.42 -22.07
C THR A 131 7.87 -20.78 -21.22
N GLU A 132 8.31 -21.44 -20.16
CA GLU A 132 9.46 -20.99 -19.37
C GLU A 132 10.77 -21.06 -20.16
N GLU A 133 10.84 -21.92 -21.18
CA GLU A 133 12.07 -22.20 -21.95
C GLU A 133 12.05 -21.61 -23.37
N ASP A 134 10.86 -21.52 -24.00
CA ASP A 134 10.71 -21.05 -25.38
C ASP A 134 9.80 -19.82 -25.47
N PHE A 135 10.29 -18.78 -26.14
CA PHE A 135 9.56 -17.55 -26.35
C PHE A 135 8.75 -17.61 -27.63
N ASN A 136 7.43 -17.72 -27.50
CA ASN A 136 6.50 -17.69 -28.62
C ASN A 136 5.35 -16.69 -28.34
N PRO A 137 5.43 -15.46 -28.89
CA PRO A 137 4.47 -14.40 -28.59
C PRO A 137 3.15 -14.54 -29.35
N LYS A 138 2.98 -15.60 -30.16
CA LYS A 138 1.74 -15.83 -30.91
C LYS A 138 0.58 -16.13 -29.94
N PRO A 139 -0.65 -15.67 -30.24
CA PRO A 139 -1.81 -16.00 -29.44
C PRO A 139 -2.04 -17.52 -29.36
N ALA A 140 -2.39 -18.01 -28.18
CA ALA A 140 -2.82 -19.39 -27.99
C ALA A 140 -4.15 -19.66 -28.68
N THR A 141 -4.46 -20.94 -28.89
CA THR A 141 -5.75 -21.38 -29.43
C THR A 141 -6.52 -22.11 -28.33
N PRO A 142 -7.78 -21.73 -28.04
CA PRO A 142 -8.53 -20.58 -28.57
C PRO A 142 -7.93 -19.21 -28.19
N ASN A 143 -8.07 -18.23 -29.09
CA ASN A 143 -7.55 -16.88 -28.89
C ASN A 143 -8.51 -16.05 -28.02
N HIS A 144 -8.26 -16.06 -26.71
CA HIS A 144 -8.98 -15.24 -25.74
C HIS A 144 -8.29 -13.88 -25.59
N LEU A 145 -8.86 -12.85 -26.23
CA LEU A 145 -8.44 -11.45 -26.03
C LEU A 145 -9.49 -10.72 -25.20
N CYS A 146 -9.09 -10.21 -24.04
CA CYS A 146 -9.96 -9.45 -23.13
C CYS A 146 -9.34 -8.10 -22.79
N HIS A 147 -10.14 -7.05 -22.67
CA HIS A 147 -9.64 -5.73 -22.26
C HIS A 147 -9.13 -5.70 -20.81
N SER A 148 -9.66 -6.59 -19.96
CA SER A 148 -9.28 -6.71 -18.55
C SER A 148 -8.63 -8.05 -18.26
N LEU A 149 -7.51 -8.03 -17.54
CA LEU A 149 -6.86 -9.23 -17.00
C LEU A 149 -7.81 -10.10 -16.16
N ILE A 150 -8.71 -9.49 -15.38
CA ILE A 150 -9.69 -10.24 -14.56
C ILE A 150 -10.64 -11.05 -15.45
N GLU A 151 -11.06 -10.48 -16.57
CA GLU A 151 -11.96 -11.16 -17.51
C GLU A 151 -11.26 -12.35 -18.18
N LEU A 152 -10.01 -12.16 -18.62
CA LEU A 152 -9.19 -13.25 -19.14
C LEU A 152 -9.02 -14.37 -18.10
N LEU A 153 -8.66 -14.03 -16.86
CA LEU A 153 -8.49 -15.02 -15.78
C LEU A 153 -9.81 -15.75 -15.44
N ASN A 154 -10.96 -15.08 -15.51
CA ASN A 154 -12.27 -15.70 -15.34
C ASN A 154 -12.59 -16.73 -16.44
N GLN A 155 -12.06 -16.56 -17.65
CA GLN A 155 -12.20 -17.52 -18.75
C GLN A 155 -11.20 -18.68 -18.60
N LEU A 156 -9.98 -18.41 -18.12
CA LEU A 156 -8.91 -19.41 -17.99
C LEU A 156 -9.04 -20.33 -16.75
N SER A 157 -9.61 -19.83 -15.66
CA SER A 157 -9.68 -20.54 -14.37
C SER A 157 -11.07 -20.45 -13.75
N PRO A 158 -11.82 -21.58 -13.70
CA PRO A 158 -13.09 -21.65 -12.97
C PRO A 158 -12.93 -21.35 -11.47
N SER A 159 -11.81 -21.78 -10.86
CA SER A 159 -11.53 -21.50 -9.44
C SER A 159 -11.28 -20.03 -9.21
N PHE A 160 -10.54 -19.36 -10.10
CA PHE A 160 -10.37 -17.91 -10.04
C PHE A 160 -11.73 -17.21 -10.09
N LYS A 161 -12.59 -17.57 -11.06
CA LYS A 161 -13.94 -16.98 -11.19
C LYS A 161 -14.77 -17.14 -9.92
N ARG A 162 -14.79 -18.34 -9.34
CA ARG A 162 -15.51 -18.63 -8.08
C ARG A 162 -14.92 -17.85 -6.90
N ASN A 163 -13.60 -17.92 -6.71
CA ASN A 163 -12.92 -17.32 -5.56
C ASN A 163 -12.96 -15.79 -5.62
N PHE A 164 -12.76 -15.21 -6.81
CA PHE A 164 -12.81 -13.77 -7.02
C PHE A 164 -14.23 -13.21 -6.82
N THR A 165 -15.27 -13.96 -7.20
CA THR A 165 -16.66 -13.60 -6.88
C THR A 165 -16.90 -13.60 -5.36
N THR A 166 -16.42 -14.62 -4.66
CA THR A 166 -16.49 -14.69 -3.18
C THR A 166 -15.71 -13.56 -2.52
N LEU A 167 -14.51 -13.24 -3.03
CA LEU A 167 -13.65 -12.16 -2.57
C LEU A 167 -14.39 -10.81 -2.66
N GLN A 168 -14.96 -10.53 -3.83
CA GLN A 168 -15.74 -9.31 -4.05
C GLN A 168 -16.95 -9.23 -3.13
N LYS A 169 -17.70 -10.32 -2.96
CA LYS A 169 -18.83 -10.37 -2.02
C LYS A 169 -18.39 -10.06 -0.58
N LYS A 170 -17.34 -10.70 -0.09
CA LYS A 170 -16.76 -10.41 1.24
C LYS A 170 -16.31 -8.95 1.36
N ARG A 171 -15.67 -8.41 0.31
CA ARG A 171 -15.26 -7.00 0.27
C ARG A 171 -16.45 -6.03 0.31
N THR A 172 -17.55 -6.34 -0.39
CA THR A 172 -18.75 -5.50 -0.38
C THR A 172 -19.53 -5.56 0.93
N LEU A 173 -19.39 -6.64 1.69
CA LEU A 173 -19.96 -6.78 3.04
C LEU A 173 -19.18 -5.97 4.09
N ARG A 174 -17.90 -5.65 3.83
CA ARG A 174 -17.14 -4.75 4.71
C ARG A 174 -17.67 -3.33 4.60
N HIS A 175 -17.66 -2.63 5.73
CA HIS A 175 -18.11 -1.25 5.79
C HIS A 175 -17.31 -0.38 4.79
N PRO A 176 -17.94 0.57 4.07
CA PRO A 176 -17.25 1.42 3.10
C PRO A 176 -15.99 2.11 3.63
N PHE A 177 -15.97 2.51 4.90
CA PHE A 177 -14.79 3.13 5.53
C PHE A 177 -13.59 2.19 5.68
N GLU A 178 -13.77 0.85 5.67
CA GLU A 178 -12.65 -0.09 5.66
C GLU A 178 -12.06 -0.29 4.26
N ARG A 179 -12.76 0.17 3.23
CA ARG A 179 -12.34 0.06 1.83
C ARG A 179 -11.60 1.31 1.36
N VAL A 180 -11.55 2.35 2.20
CA VAL A 180 -10.84 3.60 1.93
C VAL A 180 -9.48 3.50 2.59
N ALA A 181 -8.42 3.73 1.81
CA ALA A 181 -7.09 3.86 2.37
C ALA A 181 -7.06 5.07 3.30
N THR A 182 -6.66 4.85 4.54
CA THR A 182 -6.53 5.90 5.54
C THR A 182 -5.06 6.03 5.90
N PRO A 183 -4.36 7.08 5.45
CA PRO A 183 -2.93 7.29 5.67
C PRO A 183 -2.60 7.73 7.10
N TYR A 184 -3.11 7.02 8.10
CA TYR A 184 -2.70 7.27 9.49
C TYR A 184 -1.29 6.72 9.71
N GLN A 185 -0.53 7.40 10.58
CA GLN A 185 0.76 6.91 11.03
C GLN A 185 0.60 5.53 11.66
N LEU A 186 1.46 4.60 11.24
CA LEU A 186 1.48 3.24 11.76
C LEU A 186 2.82 2.91 12.40
N TYR A 187 2.77 1.96 13.31
CA TYR A 187 3.92 1.43 14.02
C TYR A 187 4.04 -0.06 13.70
N ALA A 188 4.70 -0.38 12.59
CA ALA A 188 4.82 -1.76 12.11
C ALA A 188 5.50 -2.69 13.14
N TRP A 189 6.34 -2.15 14.04
CA TRP A 189 6.95 -2.91 15.14
C TRP A 189 5.95 -3.46 16.16
N ALA A 190 4.73 -2.90 16.22
CA ALA A 190 3.64 -3.39 17.05
C ALA A 190 2.71 -4.37 16.30
N SER A 191 3.00 -4.67 15.03
CA SER A 191 2.23 -5.62 14.23
C SER A 191 2.41 -7.05 14.76
N PRO A 192 1.36 -7.88 14.73
CA PRO A 192 1.51 -9.31 15.00
C PRO A 192 2.42 -9.98 13.96
N GLN A 193 3.00 -11.12 14.32
CA GLN A 193 3.68 -11.95 13.34
C GLN A 193 2.67 -12.55 12.36
N ILE A 194 2.84 -12.25 11.08
CA ILE A 194 2.00 -12.73 9.98
C ILE A 194 2.88 -13.55 9.04
N ASP A 195 2.32 -14.61 8.48
CA ASP A 195 2.99 -15.44 7.47
C ASP A 195 3.47 -14.58 6.29
N HIS A 196 4.77 -14.63 5.98
CA HIS A 196 5.30 -13.92 4.82
C HIS A 196 4.99 -14.70 3.54
N THR A 197 4.03 -14.20 2.76
CA THR A 197 3.59 -14.84 1.52
C THR A 197 4.34 -14.32 0.30
N VAL A 198 4.44 -15.16 -0.74
CA VAL A 198 5.01 -14.78 -2.04
C VAL A 198 4.17 -13.67 -2.68
N ASP A 199 4.82 -12.58 -3.05
CA ASP A 199 4.25 -11.48 -3.81
C ASP A 199 5.35 -10.89 -4.69
N ALA A 200 5.39 -11.34 -5.95
CA ALA A 200 6.42 -10.92 -6.88
C ALA A 200 6.25 -9.44 -7.28
N ILE A 201 5.02 -8.92 -7.29
CA ILE A 201 4.78 -7.51 -7.59
C ILE A 201 5.35 -6.64 -6.46
N ARG A 202 5.17 -7.04 -5.19
CA ARG A 202 5.85 -6.37 -4.04
C ARG A 202 7.37 -6.36 -4.19
N ALA A 203 7.95 -7.46 -4.69
CA ALA A 203 9.39 -7.55 -4.94
C ALA A 203 9.83 -6.62 -6.09
N GLU A 204 9.08 -6.58 -7.19
CA GLU A 204 9.32 -5.69 -8.34
C GLU A 204 9.21 -4.20 -7.97
N ASP A 205 8.19 -3.84 -7.18
CA ASP A 205 7.98 -2.46 -6.74
C ASP A 205 9.10 -1.97 -5.81
N THR A 206 9.68 -2.87 -5.00
CA THR A 206 10.87 -2.57 -4.17
C THR A 206 12.08 -2.20 -5.01
N PHE A 207 12.22 -2.74 -6.23
CA PHE A 207 13.31 -2.38 -7.12
C PHE A 207 13.03 -1.06 -7.85
N SER A 208 11.78 -0.86 -8.30
CA SER A 208 11.38 0.36 -9.02
C SER A 208 11.49 1.61 -8.14
N SER A 209 11.18 1.50 -6.83
CA SER A 209 11.26 2.62 -5.88
C SER A 209 12.70 3.06 -5.58
N LYS A 210 13.68 2.15 -5.64
CA LYS A 210 15.09 2.44 -5.33
C LYS A 210 15.77 3.36 -6.34
N LEU A 211 15.35 3.34 -7.60
CA LEU A 211 15.98 4.19 -8.62
C LEU A 211 15.47 5.64 -8.63
N GLY A 212 14.62 6.04 -7.68
CA GLY A 212 14.12 7.42 -7.59
C GLY A 212 13.26 7.87 -8.77
N TYR A 213 12.95 6.97 -9.71
CA TYR A 213 11.98 7.19 -10.78
C TYR A 213 10.56 7.19 -10.18
N GLU A 214 10.18 8.27 -9.50
CA GLU A 214 8.76 8.60 -9.49
C GLU A 214 8.34 8.94 -10.92
N GLU A 215 7.11 8.53 -11.23
CA GLU A 215 6.32 8.90 -12.41
C GLU A 215 6.07 10.42 -12.40
N HIS A 216 7.13 11.21 -12.54
CA HIS A 216 7.03 12.63 -12.82
C HIS A 216 6.39 12.72 -14.19
N ILE A 217 5.13 13.12 -14.25
CA ILE A 217 4.56 13.65 -15.49
C ILE A 217 5.43 14.88 -15.82
N PRO A 218 6.21 14.87 -16.93
CA PRO A 218 7.04 16.01 -17.27
C PRO A 218 6.17 17.28 -17.35
N GLY A 219 6.46 18.30 -16.54
CA GLY A 219 5.73 19.56 -16.49
C GLY A 219 4.74 19.74 -15.33
N GLN A 220 4.54 18.75 -14.45
CA GLN A 220 3.80 18.91 -13.19
C GLN A 220 4.73 18.68 -11.98
N THR A 221 5.51 19.69 -11.62
CA THR A 221 6.19 19.74 -10.32
C THR A 221 5.16 20.06 -9.25
N ARG A 222 4.97 19.15 -8.28
CA ARG A 222 4.07 19.38 -7.15
C ARG A 222 4.58 20.53 -6.28
N ASP A 223 3.75 21.51 -5.98
CA ASP A 223 4.07 22.60 -5.06
C ASP A 223 3.39 22.34 -3.71
N TRP A 224 4.15 21.74 -2.79
CA TRP A 224 3.64 21.39 -1.46
C TRP A 224 3.22 22.62 -0.65
N ASN A 225 3.91 23.75 -0.81
CA ASN A 225 3.59 24.96 -0.07
C ASN A 225 2.27 25.56 -0.56
N GLU A 226 2.06 25.62 -1.87
CA GLU A 226 0.80 26.06 -2.48
C GLU A 226 -0.36 25.14 -2.08
N GLU A 227 -0.19 23.81 -2.15
CA GLU A 227 -1.24 22.86 -1.76
C GLU A 227 -1.59 22.98 -0.26
N LEU A 228 -0.58 23.06 0.62
CA LEU A 228 -0.79 23.21 2.06
C LEU A 228 -1.48 24.54 2.39
N GLN A 229 -1.10 25.63 1.73
CA GLN A 229 -1.69 26.94 1.96
C GLN A 229 -3.13 27.01 1.42
N THR A 230 -3.36 26.54 0.19
CA THR A 230 -4.68 26.53 -0.44
C THR A 230 -5.71 25.75 0.38
N THR A 231 -5.32 24.60 0.94
CA THR A 231 -6.23 23.82 1.80
C THR A 231 -6.56 24.52 3.10
N ARG A 232 -5.64 25.30 3.68
CA ARG A 232 -5.87 26.09 4.89
C ARG A 232 -6.84 27.25 4.65
N GLU A 233 -6.80 27.84 3.46
CA GLU A 233 -7.62 28.98 3.01
C GLU A 233 -9.05 28.61 2.60
N LEU A 234 -9.36 27.32 2.47
CA LEU A 234 -10.72 26.86 2.13
C LEU A 234 -11.77 27.42 3.11
N PRO A 235 -13.00 27.72 2.61
CA PRO A 235 -14.08 28.22 3.44
C PRO A 235 -14.41 27.31 4.62
N ARG A 236 -14.97 27.91 5.69
CA ARG A 236 -15.30 27.21 6.94
C ARG A 236 -16.61 27.67 7.58
N LYS A 237 -17.50 28.29 6.81
CA LYS A 237 -18.71 28.94 7.35
C LYS A 237 -19.80 27.93 7.70
N ASN A 238 -20.00 26.93 6.85
CA ASN A 238 -21.01 25.89 7.04
C ASN A 238 -20.36 24.49 7.15
N LEU A 239 -21.16 23.52 7.57
CA LEU A 239 -20.68 22.14 7.76
C LEU A 239 -20.12 21.53 6.46
N PRO A 240 -20.77 21.63 5.28
CA PRO A 240 -20.20 21.12 4.02
C PRO A 240 -18.82 21.69 3.70
N GLU A 241 -18.63 23.01 3.83
CA GLU A 241 -17.35 23.68 3.61
C GLU A 241 -16.27 23.17 4.59
N ARG A 242 -16.61 23.07 5.87
CA ARG A 242 -15.70 22.52 6.90
C ARG A 242 -15.30 21.09 6.56
N LEU A 243 -16.24 20.23 6.16
CA LEU A 243 -15.94 18.85 5.79
C LEU A 243 -15.05 18.76 4.55
N LEU A 244 -15.29 19.59 3.54
CA LEU A 244 -14.44 19.66 2.35
C LEU A 244 -13.02 20.10 2.72
N ARG A 245 -12.90 21.14 3.55
CA ARG A 245 -11.64 21.65 4.06
C ARG A 245 -10.85 20.58 4.83
N GLU A 246 -11.48 19.92 5.80
CA GLU A 246 -10.81 18.88 6.58
C GLU A 246 -10.37 17.70 5.71
N ARG A 247 -11.16 17.29 4.71
CA ARG A 247 -10.76 16.26 3.74
C ARG A 247 -9.55 16.68 2.92
N ALA A 248 -9.52 17.94 2.48
CA ALA A 248 -8.43 18.47 1.67
C ALA A 248 -7.13 18.58 2.49
N ILE A 249 -7.21 19.13 3.71
CA ILE A 249 -6.08 19.20 4.65
C ILE A 249 -5.55 17.80 4.94
N PHE A 250 -6.44 16.86 5.32
CA PHE A 250 -6.04 15.50 5.62
C PHE A 250 -5.33 14.85 4.42
N LYS A 251 -5.86 15.01 3.20
CA LYS A 251 -5.25 14.45 2.00
C LYS A 251 -3.86 15.03 1.72
N VAL A 252 -3.73 16.36 1.63
CA VAL A 252 -2.45 17.01 1.31
C VAL A 252 -1.41 16.73 2.38
N HIS A 253 -1.78 16.82 3.66
CA HIS A 253 -0.87 16.52 4.76
C HIS A 253 -0.39 15.06 4.71
N SER A 254 -1.30 14.12 4.47
CA SER A 254 -0.96 12.70 4.40
C SER A 254 -0.06 12.38 3.22
N ASP A 255 -0.35 12.95 2.05
CA ASP A 255 0.50 12.81 0.86
C ASP A 255 1.90 13.39 1.11
N PHE A 256 1.97 14.56 1.78
CA PHE A 256 3.23 15.21 2.14
C PHE A 256 4.04 14.35 3.10
N VAL A 257 3.43 13.83 4.17
CA VAL A 257 4.10 12.93 5.12
C VAL A 257 4.59 11.66 4.43
N ALA A 258 3.79 11.06 3.56
CA ALA A 258 4.18 9.87 2.80
C ALA A 258 5.33 10.17 1.82
N GLY A 259 5.30 11.32 1.14
CA GLY A 259 6.39 11.81 0.30
C GLY A 259 7.66 12.06 1.12
N ALA A 260 7.59 12.86 2.18
CA ALA A 260 8.70 13.18 3.06
C ALA A 260 9.34 11.91 3.65
N THR A 261 8.53 10.94 4.10
CA THR A 261 9.04 9.67 4.64
C THR A 261 9.81 8.88 3.58
N ARG A 262 9.25 8.74 2.37
CA ARG A 262 9.93 8.03 1.27
C ARG A 262 11.21 8.75 0.84
N GLY A 263 11.18 10.07 0.74
CA GLY A 263 12.35 10.89 0.42
C GLY A 263 13.46 10.75 1.47
N ALA A 264 13.11 10.81 2.76
CA ALA A 264 14.06 10.62 3.84
C ALA A 264 14.73 9.23 3.82
N VAL A 265 13.94 8.16 3.62
CA VAL A 265 14.49 6.80 3.46
C VAL A 265 15.40 6.71 2.24
N ALA A 266 15.00 7.29 1.10
CA ALA A 266 15.81 7.27 -0.11
C ALA A 266 17.14 8.05 0.03
N VAL A 267 17.15 9.15 0.78
CA VAL A 267 18.36 9.90 1.13
C VAL A 267 19.30 9.04 1.98
N ILE A 268 18.78 8.38 3.02
CA ILE A 268 19.59 7.51 3.90
C ILE A 268 20.14 6.29 3.15
N ASP A 269 19.36 5.70 2.24
CA ASP A 269 19.78 4.59 1.40
C ASP A 269 20.78 5.00 0.30
N GLY A 270 21.06 6.30 0.14
CA GLY A 270 21.98 6.82 -0.88
C GLY A 270 21.40 6.86 -2.31
N ASN A 271 20.08 6.71 -2.45
CA ASN A 271 19.38 6.73 -3.73
C ASN A 271 19.08 8.16 -4.23
N VAL A 272 19.32 9.19 -3.40
CA VAL A 272 19.15 10.61 -3.75
C VAL A 272 20.52 11.29 -3.65
N MET A 273 20.94 11.94 -4.73
CA MET A 273 22.18 12.70 -4.74
C MET A 273 22.04 14.01 -3.97
N ALA A 274 23.07 14.36 -3.20
CA ALA A 274 23.18 15.66 -2.57
C ALA A 274 23.32 16.78 -3.63
N ILE A 275 22.75 17.94 -3.33
CA ILE A 275 22.86 19.15 -4.17
C ILE A 275 24.23 19.80 -4.01
N ASN A 276 24.79 19.68 -2.80
CA ASN A 276 26.11 20.14 -2.39
C ASN A 276 27.04 18.95 -2.07
N PRO A 277 27.37 18.08 -3.05
CA PRO A 277 28.15 16.87 -2.78
C PRO A 277 29.59 17.13 -2.32
N GLY A 278 30.10 18.37 -2.50
CA GLY A 278 31.43 18.78 -2.05
C GLY A 278 31.52 19.16 -0.57
N GLU A 279 30.40 19.26 0.13
CA GLU A 279 30.39 19.50 1.58
C GLU A 279 30.45 18.19 2.37
N ASP A 280 30.86 18.30 3.64
CA ASP A 280 30.83 17.19 4.58
C ASP A 280 29.44 16.56 4.65
N SER A 281 29.36 15.24 4.84
CA SER A 281 28.11 14.49 4.83
C SER A 281 27.04 15.07 5.78
N LYS A 282 27.46 15.60 6.94
CA LYS A 282 26.58 16.26 7.91
C LYS A 282 25.92 17.55 7.40
N MET A 283 26.51 18.22 6.41
CA MET A 283 26.02 19.46 5.82
C MET A 283 25.33 19.25 4.47
N GLN A 284 25.29 18.00 3.97
CA GLN A 284 24.66 17.69 2.70
C GLN A 284 23.14 17.92 2.76
N MET A 285 22.66 18.52 1.68
CA MET A 285 21.28 18.89 1.43
C MET A 285 20.77 18.12 0.21
N PHE A 286 19.53 17.69 0.27
CA PHE A 286 18.91 16.86 -0.76
C PHE A 286 17.56 17.44 -1.15
N ILE A 287 17.17 17.29 -2.42
CA ILE A 287 15.81 17.57 -2.86
C ILE A 287 15.25 16.31 -3.47
N TRP A 288 14.07 15.90 -3.01
CA TRP A 288 13.32 14.79 -3.58
C TRP A 288 11.83 15.13 -3.56
N ASN A 289 11.16 14.95 -4.70
CA ASN A 289 9.74 15.31 -4.88
C ASN A 289 9.42 16.74 -4.41
N ASN A 290 10.29 17.71 -4.73
CA ASN A 290 10.20 19.11 -4.28
C ASN A 290 10.13 19.31 -2.75
N ILE A 291 10.60 18.33 -1.99
CA ILE A 291 10.81 18.43 -0.56
C ILE A 291 12.32 18.55 -0.32
N PHE A 292 12.70 19.52 0.50
CA PHE A 292 14.07 19.72 0.92
C PHE A 292 14.37 18.86 2.16
N PHE A 293 15.48 18.13 2.12
CA PHE A 293 15.95 17.29 3.21
C PHE A 293 17.36 17.71 3.63
N SER A 294 17.62 17.65 4.93
CA SER A 294 18.94 17.80 5.53
C SER A 294 19.07 16.84 6.69
N LEU A 295 20.30 16.54 7.10
CA LEU A 295 20.56 15.73 8.28
C LEU A 295 20.44 16.60 9.54
N GLY A 296 19.74 16.11 10.56
CA GLY A 296 19.51 16.83 11.83
C GLY A 296 20.74 16.85 12.76
N PHE A 297 21.86 17.39 12.27
CA PHE A 297 23.09 17.61 13.06
C PHE A 297 23.21 19.08 13.48
N ASP A 298 24.01 19.33 14.52
CA ASP A 298 24.34 20.70 14.92
C ASP A 298 25.35 21.29 13.93
N VAL A 299 24.82 22.01 12.95
CA VAL A 299 25.61 22.69 11.94
C VAL A 299 26.08 24.03 12.50
N ARG A 300 27.40 24.26 12.47
CA ARG A 300 28.06 25.50 12.94
C ARG A 300 27.91 25.77 14.44
N ASP A 301 27.85 24.73 15.27
CA ASP A 301 27.84 24.84 16.74
C ASP A 301 26.67 25.69 17.29
N HIS A 302 25.54 25.77 16.56
CA HIS A 302 24.39 26.58 16.92
C HIS A 302 23.73 26.10 18.22
N TYR A 303 23.72 24.79 18.44
CA TYR A 303 23.16 24.15 19.62
C TYR A 303 24.22 23.72 20.64
N LYS A 304 25.49 24.14 20.48
CA LYS A 304 26.62 23.70 21.33
C LYS A 304 26.35 23.83 22.83
N GLU A 305 25.77 24.96 23.25
CA GLU A 305 25.45 25.23 24.66
C GLU A 305 24.16 24.53 25.14
N LEU A 306 23.35 24.01 24.21
CA LEU A 306 22.06 23.38 24.46
C LEU A 306 22.10 21.85 24.34
N GLY A 307 23.27 21.26 24.12
CA GLY A 307 23.45 19.80 23.97
C GLY A 307 23.89 19.35 22.57
N GLY A 308 24.27 20.28 21.69
CA GLY A 308 24.84 20.03 20.37
C GLY A 308 23.91 19.23 19.47
N ASP A 309 24.45 18.15 18.87
CA ASP A 309 23.72 17.25 17.97
C ASP A 309 22.40 16.72 18.58
N ALA A 310 22.34 16.48 19.89
CA ALA A 310 21.11 16.01 20.54
C ALA A 310 20.00 17.07 20.54
N ALA A 311 20.37 18.35 20.73
CA ALA A 311 19.43 19.45 20.65
C ALA A 311 19.04 19.76 19.20
N ALA A 312 19.99 19.70 18.25
CA ALA A 312 19.72 19.83 16.83
C ALA A 312 18.76 18.75 16.29
N PHE A 313 18.85 17.52 16.82
CA PHE A 313 17.92 16.43 16.47
C PHE A 313 16.50 16.68 17.00
N ILE A 314 16.36 17.26 18.19
CA ILE A 314 15.06 17.51 18.82
C ILE A 314 14.40 18.79 18.31
N ALA A 315 15.17 19.82 17.96
CA ALA A 315 14.63 21.12 17.57
C ALA A 315 13.59 21.06 16.43
N PRO A 316 13.80 20.32 15.32
CA PRO A 316 12.81 20.19 14.26
C PRO A 316 11.51 19.51 14.69
N ARG A 317 11.51 18.73 15.79
CA ARG A 317 10.29 18.08 16.31
C ARG A 317 9.34 19.06 17.01
N ASN A 318 9.80 20.27 17.35
CA ASN A 318 9.02 21.27 18.05
C ASN A 318 8.44 22.35 17.11
N ASP A 319 8.73 22.28 15.81
CA ASP A 319 8.37 23.31 14.82
C ASP A 319 7.06 23.02 14.05
N LEU A 320 6.34 21.94 14.42
CA LEU A 320 5.07 21.49 13.82
C LEU A 320 3.94 21.35 14.86
#